data_AF-A0A952HFR3-F1
#
_entry.id   AF-A0A952HFR3-F1
#
_cell.length_a   1.000
_cell.length_b   1.000
_cell.length_c   1.000
_cell.angle_alpha   90.00
_cell.angle_beta   90.00
_cell.angle_gamma   90.00
#
_symmetry.space_group_name_H-M   'P 1'
#
loop_
_entity.id
_entity.type
_entity.pdbx_description
1 polymer ?
#
loop_
_entity_poly.entity_id
_entity_poly.type
_entity_poly.pdbx_seq_one_letter_code
_entity_poly.pdbx_strand_id
1 'polypeptide(L)' 'KFQRGEQRPALINGDLALTSTKLPDGSITSEVARRQSDGTWLWAIDRYSVSF' A
#
# COMPACT_ATOMS: atom_id res chain seq x y z
N LYS A 1 -17.52 -8.05 12.74
CA LYS A 1 -16.33 -8.83 13.20
C LYS A 1 -15.15 -8.38 12.34
N PHE A 2 -14.05 -7.91 12.94
CA PHE A 2 -12.85 -7.56 12.17
C PHE A 2 -12.30 -8.81 11.49
N GLN A 3 -11.91 -8.68 10.22
CA GLN A 3 -11.24 -9.73 9.47
C GLN A 3 -9.95 -9.15 8.89
N ARG A 4 -8.83 -9.82 9.18
CA ARG A 4 -7.51 -9.39 8.73
C ARG A 4 -7.36 -9.70 7.24
N GLY A 5 -6.95 -8.71 6.45
CA GLY A 5 -6.59 -8.92 5.05
C GLY A 5 -5.22 -9.61 4.89
N GLU A 6 -4.98 -10.18 3.72
CA GLU A 6 -3.71 -10.79 3.33
C GLU A 6 -2.79 -9.72 2.76
N GLN A 7 -1.82 -9.27 3.55
CA GLN A 7 -0.82 -8.29 3.12
C GLN A 7 0.24 -8.96 2.25
N ARG A 8 0.56 -8.33 1.12
CA ARG A 8 1.66 -8.75 0.23
C ARG A 8 2.97 -8.07 0.63
N PRO A 9 4.13 -8.70 0.36
CA PRO A 9 5.41 -8.02 0.44
C PRO A 9 5.40 -6.72 -0.38
N ALA A 10 6.05 -5.68 0.12
CA ALA A 10 6.16 -4.42 -0.60
C ALA A 10 6.90 -4.63 -1.93
N LEU A 11 6.33 -4.13 -3.02
CA LEU A 11 7.03 -4.05 -4.30
C LEU A 11 7.85 -2.76 -4.32
N ILE A 12 9.17 -2.89 -4.47
CA ILE A 12 10.10 -1.76 -4.45
C ILE A 12 10.54 -1.44 -5.88
N ASN A 13 10.47 -0.16 -6.25
CA ASN A 13 11.01 0.38 -7.50
C ASN A 13 11.71 1.72 -7.23
N GLY A 14 13.04 1.69 -7.13
CA GLY A 14 13.83 2.85 -6.70
C GLY A 14 13.38 3.34 -5.33
N ASP A 15 13.04 4.64 -5.27
CA ASP A 15 12.53 5.28 -4.05
C ASP A 15 11.01 5.14 -3.86
N LEU A 16 10.34 4.26 -4.61
CA LEU A 16 8.92 3.97 -4.43
C LEU A 16 8.70 2.57 -3.85
N ALA A 17 7.73 2.48 -2.94
CA ALA A 17 7.24 1.23 -2.39
C ALA A 17 5.72 1.17 -2.56
N LEU A 18 5.23 0.09 -3.17
CA LEU A 18 3.81 -0.22 -3.26
C LEU A 18 3.48 -1.32 -2.26
N THR A 19 2.53 -1.07 -1.36
CA THR A 19 1.94 -2.08 -0.48
C THR A 19 0.53 -2.41 -0.95
N SER A 20 0.13 -3.68 -0.81
CA SER A 20 -1.24 -4.08 -1.07
C SER A 20 -1.74 -5.10 -0.05
N THR A 21 -3.03 -5.03 0.24
CA THR A 21 -3.71 -5.98 1.12
C THR A 21 -4.98 -6.46 0.43
N LYS A 22 -5.12 -7.78 0.27
CA LYS A 22 -6.35 -8.40 -0.22
C LYS A 22 -7.31 -8.60 0.96
N LEU A 23 -8.50 -8.03 0.87
CA LEU A 23 -9.54 -8.16 1.88
C LEU A 23 -10.40 -9.42 1.65
N PRO A 24 -11.11 -9.92 2.69
CA PRO A 24 -11.93 -11.13 2.59
C PRO A 24 -13.08 -11.03 1.58
N ASP A 25 -13.56 -9.83 1.30
CA ASP A 25 -14.60 -9.55 0.29
C ASP A 25 -14.05 -9.53 -1.15
N GLY A 26 -12.75 -9.76 -1.32
CA GLY A 26 -12.08 -9.77 -2.61
C GLY A 26 -11.57 -8.41 -3.07
N SER A 27 -11.90 -7.32 -2.36
CA SER A 27 -11.35 -6.00 -2.63
C SER A 27 -9.86 -5.93 -2.28
N ILE A 28 -9.16 -4.95 -2.86
CA ILE A 28 -7.72 -4.75 -2.66
C ILE A 28 -7.50 -3.30 -2.27
N THR A 29 -6.81 -3.10 -1.14
CA THR A 29 -6.25 -1.78 -0.82
C THR A 29 -4.84 -1.69 -1.39
N SER A 30 -4.43 -0.49 -1.80
CA SER A 30 -3.08 -0.25 -2.28
C SER A 30 -2.64 1.15 -1.89
N GLU A 31 -1.42 1.25 -1.41
CA GLU A 31 -0.83 2.50 -0.93
C GLU A 31 0.58 2.61 -1.50
N VAL A 32 1.02 3.84 -1.77
CA VAL A 32 2.36 4.09 -2.31
C VAL A 32 3.12 4.99 -1.36
N ALA A 33 4.28 4.56 -0.91
CA ALA A 33 5.21 5.39 -0.17
C ALA A 33 6.40 5.79 -1.05
N ARG A 34 6.93 6.99 -0.81
CA ARG A 34 8.19 7.47 -1.39
C ARG A 34 9.24 7.63 -0.31
N ARG A 35 10.44 7.11 -0.58
CA ARG A 35 11.62 7.31 0.24
C ARG A 35 12.15 8.73 0.05
N GLN A 36 12.39 9.41 1.16
CA GLN A 36 12.98 10.73 1.20
C GLN A 36 14.51 10.63 1.17
N SER A 37 15.19 11.75 0.93
CA SER A 37 16.67 11.79 0.88
C SER A 37 17.33 11.43 2.22
N ASP A 38 16.62 11.58 3.34
CA ASP A 38 17.06 11.17 4.67
C ASP A 38 16.82 9.68 4.97
N GLY A 39 16.26 8.94 4.00
CA GLY A 39 15.97 7.52 4.09
C GLY A 39 14.63 7.16 4.71
N THR A 40 13.86 8.13 5.21
CA THR A 40 12.51 7.93 5.74
C THR A 40 11.49 7.69 4.61
N TRP A 41 10.30 7.20 4.94
CA TRP A 41 9.21 6.98 3.98
C TRP A 41 8.01 7.85 4.31
N LEU A 42 7.44 8.47 3.30
CA LEU A 42 6.18 9.21 3.39
C LEU A 42 5.19 8.67 2.37
N TRP A 43 3.90 8.67 2.71
CA TRP A 43 2.86 8.29 1.76
C TRP A 43 2.82 9.29 0.59
N ALA A 44 3.06 8.78 -0.62
CA ALA A 44 2.90 9.52 -1.86
C ALA A 44 1.46 9.40 -2.39
N ILE A 45 0.82 8.24 -2.16
CA ILE A 45 -0.61 8.03 -2.38
C ILE A 45 -1.17 7.40 -1.11
N ASP A 46 -2.05 8.14 -0.45
CA ASP A 46 -2.87 7.68 0.66
C ASP A 46 -4.34 7.78 0.26
N ARG A 47 -4.85 6.74 -0.41
CA ARG A 47 -6.27 6.66 -0.76
C ARG A 47 -6.75 5.23 -0.58
N TYR A 48 -7.68 5.07 0.35
CA TYR A 48 -8.23 3.79 0.77
C TYR A 48 -8.97 3.01 -0.35
N SER A 49 -9.54 3.70 -1.35
CA SER A 49 -10.28 3.07 -2.45
C SER A 49 -10.25 3.92 -3.73
N VAL A 50 -10.05 3.27 -4.88
CA VAL A 50 -10.15 3.85 -6.22
C VAL A 50 -11.15 3.00 -7.00
N SER A 51 -12.34 3.54 -7.28
CA SER A 51 -13.37 2.90 -8.12
C SER A 51 -13.32 3.47 -9.54
N PHE A 52 -13.62 2.63 -10.53
CA PHE A 52 -13.87 3.06 -11.92
C PHE A 52 -15.27 3.66 -12.06
#